data_AF-A0A7N0TEH9-F1
#
_entry.id   AF-A0A7N0TEH9-F1
#
_cell.length_a   1.000
_cell.length_b   1.000
_cell.length_c   1.000
_cell.angle_alpha   90.00
_cell.angle_beta   90.00
_cell.angle_gamma   90.00
#
_symmetry.space_group_name_H-M   'P 1'
#
loop_
_entity.id
_entity.type
_entity.pdbx_description
1 polymer ?
#
loop_
_entity_poly.entity_id
_entity_poly.type
_entity_poly.pdbx_seq_one_letter_code
_entity_poly.pdbx_strand_id
1 'polypeptide(L)'
;MRQYVRGDRIEVLKTNGTLLEESCHPARIVGGNGDVYTVLYDRHANGVVAERMSMRCIRPRPPLVEFSDWSHVDLVQVFDSFAWQSAAVLRVSEEKLFRVRVLGSTQDR
;
A
#
# COMPACT_ATOMS: atom_id res chain seq x y z
N MET A 1 16.57 15.04 -1.57
CA MET A 1 15.44 14.09 -1.74
C MET A 1 15.75 13.21 -2.94
N ARG A 2 15.50 11.90 -2.86
CA ARG A 2 15.73 11.00 -3.99
C ARG A 2 14.65 11.26 -5.05
N GLN A 3 15.07 11.53 -6.29
CA GLN A 3 14.15 11.59 -7.43
C GLN A 3 13.87 10.16 -7.91
N TYR A 4 12.64 9.89 -8.33
CA TYR A 4 12.30 8.62 -8.95
C TYR A 4 12.59 8.66 -10.44
N VAL A 5 13.06 7.56 -10.99
CA VAL A 5 13.34 7.41 -12.41
C VAL A 5 12.31 6.50 -13.06
N ARG A 6 12.18 6.60 -14.38
CA ARG A 6 11.32 5.71 -15.16
C ARG A 6 11.68 4.26 -14.87
N GLY A 7 10.67 3.46 -14.52
CA GLY A 7 10.82 2.06 -14.18
C GLY A 7 10.80 1.77 -12.67
N ASP A 8 11.05 2.77 -11.81
CA ASP A 8 11.02 2.62 -10.36
C ASP A 8 9.65 2.12 -9.89
N ARG A 9 9.69 1.14 -8.98
CA ARG A 9 8.52 0.57 -8.31
C ARG A 9 8.23 1.36 -7.04
N ILE A 10 7.02 1.89 -6.94
CA ILE A 10 6.58 2.76 -5.85
C ILE A 10 5.22 2.31 -5.32
N GLU A 11 4.76 2.96 -4.27
CA GLU A 11 3.37 2.94 -3.84
C GLU A 11 2.78 4.35 -3.92
N VAL A 12 1.54 4.43 -4.40
CA VAL A 12 0.74 5.65 -4.41
C VAL A 12 -0.14 5.65 -3.18
N LEU A 13 -0.06 6.73 -2.41
CA LEU A 13 -0.90 7.00 -1.26
C LEU A 13 -2.17 7.71 -1.75
N LYS A 14 -3.33 7.08 -1.56
CA LYS A 14 -4.64 7.68 -1.81
C LYS A 14 -5.35 7.88 -0.48
N THR A 15 -5.55 9.16 -0.14
CA THR A 15 -6.43 9.56 0.95
C THR A 15 -7.85 9.70 0.40
N ASN A 16 -8.80 9.01 1.00
CA ASN A 16 -10.23 9.08 0.66
C ASN A 16 -11.05 9.91 1.69
N GLY A 17 -10.38 10.64 2.59
CA GLY A 17 -11.01 11.67 3.44
C GLY A 17 -10.68 11.57 4.94
N THR A 18 -10.14 10.45 5.42
CA THR A 18 -9.69 10.31 6.81
C THR A 18 -8.28 9.72 6.90
N LEU A 19 -7.53 10.04 7.98
CA LEU A 19 -6.16 9.53 8.21
C LEU A 19 -6.11 8.00 8.37
N LEU A 20 -7.25 7.36 8.67
CA LEU A 20 -7.33 5.93 8.89
C LEU A 20 -7.48 5.12 7.60
N GLU A 21 -7.85 5.79 6.51
CA GLU A 21 -8.23 5.19 5.25
C GLU A 21 -7.24 5.53 4.12
N GLU A 22 -5.98 5.80 4.47
CA GLU A 22 -4.91 5.91 3.50
C GLU A 22 -4.63 4.54 2.86
N SER A 23 -5.12 4.37 1.63
CA SER A 23 -4.86 3.18 0.83
C SER A 23 -3.55 3.34 0.06
N CYS A 24 -2.73 2.30 0.04
CA CYS A 24 -1.47 2.30 -0.70
C CYS A 24 -1.59 1.34 -1.90
N HIS A 25 -1.38 1.87 -3.10
CA HIS A 25 -1.50 1.10 -4.34
C HIS A 25 -0.14 0.93 -5.02
N PRO A 26 0.26 -0.30 -5.38
CA PRO A 26 1.52 -0.53 -6.08
C PRO A 26 1.46 0.04 -7.49
N ALA A 27 2.51 0.74 -7.90
CA ALA A 27 2.64 1.28 -9.25
C ALA A 27 4.11 1.35 -9.69
N ARG A 28 4.32 1.77 -10.94
CA ARG A 28 5.64 2.11 -11.48
C ARG A 28 5.66 3.49 -12.11
N ILE A 29 6.80 4.16 -12.06
CA ILE A 29 7.02 5.44 -12.72
C ILE A 29 7.19 5.21 -14.23
N VAL A 30 6.43 5.95 -15.04
CA VAL A 30 6.55 5.93 -16.51
C VAL A 30 7.08 7.25 -17.09
N GLY A 31 7.05 8.34 -16.31
CA GLY A 31 7.63 9.63 -16.66
C GLY A 31 7.44 10.66 -15.54
N GLY A 32 8.07 11.83 -15.64
CA GLY A 32 7.95 12.90 -14.65
C GLY A 32 9.15 13.84 -14.62
N ASN A 33 9.07 14.89 -13.81
CA ASN A 33 10.08 15.96 -13.72
C ASN A 33 10.58 16.21 -12.28
N GLY A 34 10.46 15.23 -11.38
CA GLY A 34 10.85 15.38 -9.98
C GLY A 34 9.68 15.78 -9.08
N ASP A 35 8.89 16.78 -9.50
CA ASP A 35 7.76 17.29 -8.73
C ASP A 35 6.45 16.53 -8.99
N VAL A 36 6.25 16.18 -10.25
CA VAL A 36 5.06 15.48 -10.72
C VAL A 36 5.50 14.27 -11.54
N TYR A 37 4.90 13.13 -11.23
CA TYR A 37 5.16 11.88 -11.91
C TYR A 37 3.90 11.37 -12.58
N THR A 38 4.08 10.71 -13.72
CA THR A 38 3.09 9.83 -14.30
C THR A 38 3.43 8.42 -13.85
N VAL A 39 2.47 7.79 -13.17
CA VAL A 39 2.59 6.43 -12.66
C VAL A 39 1.64 5.52 -13.42
N LEU A 40 2.01 4.25 -13.50
CA LEU A 40 1.17 3.17 -14.01
C LEU A 40 0.95 2.16 -12.88
N TYR A 41 -0.31 1.94 -12.50
CA TYR A 41 -0.64 0.99 -11.44
C TYR A 41 -0.34 -0.46 -11.85
N ASP A 42 0.21 -1.22 -10.90
CA ASP A 42 0.34 -2.65 -11.06
C ASP A 42 -1.06 -3.25 -10.93
N ARG A 43 -1.62 -3.74 -12.05
CA ARG A 43 -2.84 -4.57 -12.15
C ARG A 43 -4.12 -3.98 -11.54
N HIS A 44 -4.83 -3.16 -12.33
CA HIS A 44 -6.29 -3.04 -12.25
C HIS A 44 -6.94 -4.15 -13.09
N ALA A 45 -8.03 -4.73 -12.59
CA ALA A 45 -8.89 -5.65 -13.35
C ALA A 45 -9.53 -5.01 -14.61
N ASN A 46 -9.45 -3.68 -14.74
CA ASN A 46 -10.24 -2.89 -15.68
C ASN A 46 -9.36 -2.11 -16.69
N GLY A 47 -8.05 -2.37 -16.74
CA GLY A 47 -7.14 -1.77 -17.72
C GLY A 47 -5.93 -1.03 -17.14
N VAL A 48 -5.03 -0.65 -18.04
CA VAL A 48 -3.77 0.08 -17.78
C VAL A 48 -4.12 1.54 -17.47
N VAL A 49 -4.30 1.87 -16.18
CA VAL A 49 -4.57 3.26 -15.75
C VAL A 49 -3.24 3.96 -15.46
N ALA A 50 -2.89 4.93 -16.30
CA ALA A 50 -1.81 5.86 -16.03
C ALA A 50 -2.37 7.14 -15.39
N GLU A 51 -1.81 7.57 -14.28
CA GLU A 51 -2.26 8.74 -13.53
C GLU A 51 -1.09 9.69 -13.26
N ARG A 52 -1.35 11.00 -13.29
CA ARG A 52 -0.33 12.03 -13.05
C ARG A 52 -0.57 12.66 -11.67
N MET A 53 0.47 12.68 -10.83
CA MET A 53 0.34 13.05 -9.42
C MET A 53 1.61 13.68 -8.84
N SER A 54 1.44 14.41 -7.74
CA SER A 54 2.56 15.00 -7.01
C SER A 54 3.44 13.93 -6.37
N MET A 55 4.74 14.21 -6.26
CA MET A 55 5.67 13.36 -5.50
C MET A 55 5.23 13.10 -4.05
N ARG A 56 4.42 13.99 -3.47
CA ARG A 56 3.95 13.89 -2.08
C ARG A 56 3.02 12.71 -1.86
N CYS A 57 2.37 12.25 -2.94
CA CYS A 57 1.49 11.08 -2.93
C CYS A 57 2.26 9.79 -3.19
N ILE A 58 3.59 9.82 -3.30
CA ILE A 58 4.42 8.68 -3.72
C ILE A 58 5.43 8.34 -2.62
N ARG A 59 5.49 7.07 -2.22
CA ARG A 59 6.52 6.55 -1.34
C ARG A 59 7.27 5.36 -1.96
N PRO A 60 8.51 5.06 -1.53
CA PRO A 60 9.16 3.80 -1.89
C PRO A 60 8.30 2.62 -1.44
N ARG A 61 8.39 1.48 -2.13
CA ARG A 61 7.81 0.24 -1.58
C ARG A 61 8.48 -0.08 -0.25
N PRO A 62 7.69 -0.49 0.76
CA PRO A 62 8.28 -0.95 2.01
C PRO A 62 9.24 -2.11 1.71
N PRO A 63 10.37 -2.20 2.44
CA PRO A 63 11.23 -3.37 2.36
C PRO A 63 10.41 -4.63 2.62
N LEU A 64 10.70 -5.70 1.89
CA LEU A 64 10.11 -7.00 2.21
C LEU A 64 10.77 -7.47 3.53
N VAL A 65 10.02 -7.40 4.63
CA VAL A 65 10.48 -7.87 5.94
C VAL A 65 9.75 -9.16 6.25
N GLU A 66 10.51 -10.24 6.40
CA GLU A 66 9.98 -11.48 6.98
C GLU A 66 9.97 -11.32 8.49
N PHE A 67 8.78 -11.14 9.06
CA PHE A 67 8.61 -11.11 10.51
C PHE A 67 8.38 -12.54 11.00
N SER A 68 9.27 -13.03 11.88
CA SER A 68 9.16 -14.34 12.52
C SER A 68 8.18 -14.35 13.70
N ASP A 69 8.01 -13.22 14.38
CA ASP A 69 7.34 -13.13 15.68
C ASP A 69 6.37 -11.95 15.72
N TRP A 70 5.10 -12.19 15.40
CA TRP A 70 4.04 -11.19 15.53
C TRP A 70 3.37 -11.28 16.90
N SER A 71 3.00 -10.15 17.49
CA SER A 71 2.22 -10.07 18.72
C SER A 71 0.74 -9.75 18.44
N HIS A 72 -0.15 -10.08 19.39
CA HIS A 72 -1.59 -9.78 19.31
C HIS A 72 -1.95 -8.28 19.31
N VAL A 73 -0.96 -7.38 19.36
CA VAL A 73 -1.16 -5.93 19.44
C VAL A 73 -0.57 -5.22 18.22
N ASP A 74 0.02 -5.95 17.29
CA ASP A 74 0.70 -5.34 16.16
C ASP A 74 -0.30 -4.83 15.11
N LEU A 75 -0.11 -3.57 14.71
CA LEU A 75 -0.73 -3.00 13.52
C LEU A 75 0.08 -3.39 12.30
N VAL A 76 -0.55 -4.08 11.36
CA VAL A 76 0.07 -4.63 10.16
C VAL A 76 -0.59 -4.08 8.91
N GLN A 77 0.14 -4.05 7.79
CA GLN A 77 -0.47 -3.83 6.48
C GLN A 77 -0.73 -5.19 5.84
N VAL A 78 -1.97 -5.45 5.43
CA VAL A 78 -2.35 -6.63 4.65
C VAL A 78 -2.67 -6.23 3.23
N PHE A 79 -2.26 -7.06 2.27
CA PHE A 79 -2.56 -6.86 0.86
C PHE A 79 -3.82 -7.65 0.50
N ASP A 80 -4.95 -6.96 0.44
CA ASP A 80 -6.23 -7.51 -0.04
C ASP A 80 -6.82 -6.58 -1.09
N SER A 81 -7.65 -7.11 -2.00
CA SER A 81 -8.38 -6.31 -2.98
C SER A 81 -7.51 -5.30 -3.77
N PHE A 82 -6.26 -5.68 -4.08
CA PHE A 82 -5.26 -4.89 -4.80
C PHE A 82 -4.78 -3.62 -4.09
N ALA A 83 -4.94 -3.53 -2.77
CA ALA A 83 -4.46 -2.43 -1.95
C ALA A 83 -3.83 -2.95 -0.65
N TRP A 84 -2.86 -2.19 -0.13
CA TRP A 84 -2.45 -2.39 1.27
C TRP A 84 -3.43 -1.66 2.18
N GLN A 85 -3.92 -2.39 3.19
CA GLN A 85 -4.85 -1.88 4.19
C GLN A 85 -4.28 -2.11 5.60
N SER A 86 -4.53 -1.16 6.50
CA SER A 86 -4.16 -1.30 7.91
C SER A 86 -5.06 -2.34 8.59
N ALA A 87 -4.48 -3.27 9.32
CA ALA A 87 -5.18 -4.30 10.06
C ALA A 87 -4.54 -4.56 11.42
N ALA A 88 -5.34 -4.97 12.40
CA ALA A 88 -4.85 -5.40 13.71
C ALA A 88 -4.78 -6.92 13.77
N VAL A 89 -3.69 -7.49 14.29
CA VAL A 89 -3.58 -8.94 14.51
C VAL A 89 -4.48 -9.35 15.68
N LEU A 90 -5.45 -10.23 15.44
CA LEU A 90 -6.34 -10.79 16.47
C LEU A 90 -5.79 -12.08 17.06
N ARG A 91 -5.17 -12.92 16.23
CA ARG A 91 -4.62 -14.21 16.64
C ARG A 91 -3.45 -14.64 15.77
N VAL A 92 -2.40 -15.15 16.42
CA VAL A 92 -1.28 -15.86 15.81
C VAL A 92 -1.51 -17.36 15.98
N SER A 93 -1.21 -18.16 14.97
CA SER A 93 -1.24 -19.62 15.04
C SER A 93 0.13 -20.20 14.66
N GLU A 94 0.36 -21.47 15.01
CA GLU A 94 1.66 -22.15 14.87
C GLU A 94 2.15 -22.23 13.41
N GLU A 95 1.25 -22.13 12.42
CA GLU A 95 1.56 -22.23 10.99
C GLU A 95 1.85 -20.88 10.30
N LYS A 96 2.20 -19.82 11.06
CA LYS A 96 2.34 -18.45 10.53
C LYS A 96 1.07 -17.93 9.83
N LEU A 97 -0.09 -18.45 10.21
CA LEU A 97 -1.37 -17.90 9.81
C LEU A 97 -1.83 -16.88 10.86
N PHE A 98 -2.16 -15.68 10.39
CA PHE A 98 -2.61 -14.58 11.22
C PHE A 98 -4.08 -14.32 10.95
N ARG A 99 -4.90 -14.34 12.01
CA ARG A 99 -6.24 -13.78 11.93
C ARG A 99 -6.11 -12.29 12.19
N VAL A 100 -6.52 -11.46 11.23
CA VAL A 100 -6.45 -10.00 11.34
C VAL A 100 -7.85 -9.39 11.25
N ARG A 101 -7.98 -8.15 11.73
CA ARG A 101 -9.14 -7.29 11.53
C ARG A 101 -8.72 -6.07 10.71
N VAL A 102 -9.24 -5.94 9.49
CA VAL A 102 -8.97 -4.78 8.63
C VAL A 102 -9.71 -3.55 9.18
N LEU A 103 -8.95 -2.50 9.49
CA LEU A 103 -9.48 -1.25 10.04
C LEU A 103 -10.14 -0.43 8.93
N GLY A 104 -11.24 0.25 9.24
CA GLY A 104 -11.97 1.08 8.26
C GLY A 104 -12.81 0.30 7.24
N SER A 105 -12.92 -1.02 7.37
CA SER A 105 -13.86 -1.83 6.57
C SER A 105 -15.22 -1.94 7.26
N THR A 106 -16.32 -2.04 6.51
CA THR A 106 -17.68 -2.25 7.07
C THR A 106 -17.86 -3.61 7.77
N GLN A 107 -16.85 -4.50 7.69
CA GLN A 107 -16.76 -5.74 8.45
C GLN A 107 -16.41 -5.52 9.93
N ASP A 108 -16.23 -4.27 10.37
CA ASP A 108 -15.99 -3.84 11.76
C ASP A 108 -17.30 -3.64 12.57
N ARG A 109 -18.39 -4.34 12.20
CA ARG A 109 -19.68 -4.34 12.93
C ARG A 109 -20.09 -5.73 13.39
#